data_AF-V8NHB9-F1
#
_entry.id   AF-V8NHB9-F1
#
_cell.length_a   1.000
_cell.length_b   1.000
_cell.length_c   1.000
_cell.angle_alpha   90.00
_cell.angle_beta   90.00
_cell.angle_gamma   90.00
#
_symmetry.space_group_name_H-M   'P 1'
#
loop_
_entity.id
_entity.type
_entity.pdbx_description
1 polymer ?
#
loop_
_entity_poly.entity_id
_entity_poly.type
_entity_poly.pdbx_seq_one_letter_code
_entity_poly.pdbx_strand_id
1 'polypeptide(L)'
;MTVLSKLCEEDNGTFLDYLGHRLPCVLVTGSDRGIGLGLVKRFLELPSPPKWVFATTLDLEGKETKEVKELACNHPNLVLLQLDVTKPESIQAALKEVEKCVGESGLTLLINNAGIGLFNDLETENAKDMMTVYSINTIGPLLMSQAFLPLLKKAAWRSPCQELSSSQAAIINISSSAGSMEVMLLWDKWEVIGYRCSKAALNMLTKCQSLEYPPYGILSVCIHPGWVRTNYKDDNGTFVDWLGGQVPCVLVTGSDRGIGLGLVKRFLELPSPPKWVFATTLDLEGEDNQPLTDIGIILFSSDVTKLESVQEVVKEVQKCVGESGLTLLINNAGVHVGSDLDRENAKDMMKAYSVNTIGPLQMSQACLPLLKLAARRNPCQGLSACKAAIINISSILSSIELLDRWETFKKVAYRCSKTALNMLTKCQSLDYSAHGILCVAIHPGQVNTTGTKMEGNISLEESTKGIMTVLSMLSEEDNGTFVD
;
A
#
# COMPACT_ATOMS: atom_id res chain seq x y z
N MET A 1 -2.89 -21.44 0.62
CA MET A 1 -3.46 -22.48 1.51
C MET A 1 -2.36 -23.37 2.10
N THR A 2 -1.30 -22.79 2.70
CA THR A 2 -0.11 -23.61 3.07
C THR A 2 0.82 -23.00 4.14
N VAL A 3 0.27 -22.25 5.09
CA VAL A 3 0.90 -22.09 6.42
C VAL A 3 -0.09 -22.52 7.49
N LEU A 4 -1.34 -22.04 7.44
CA LEU A 4 -2.39 -22.47 8.38
C LEU A 4 -2.97 -23.88 8.17
N SER A 5 -3.01 -24.43 6.94
CA SER A 5 -3.51 -25.81 6.72
C SER A 5 -2.53 -26.86 7.23
N LYS A 6 -1.23 -26.64 7.03
CA LYS A 6 -0.17 -27.45 7.67
C LYS A 6 -0.08 -27.25 9.19
N LEU A 7 -0.66 -26.18 9.74
CA LEU A 7 -0.80 -25.95 11.18
C LEU A 7 -2.08 -26.55 11.77
N CYS A 8 -3.03 -27.00 10.95
CA CYS A 8 -4.30 -27.56 11.40
C CYS A 8 -4.44 -29.05 11.13
N GLU A 9 -3.67 -29.63 10.20
CA GLU A 9 -3.91 -31.01 9.75
C GLU A 9 -3.01 -32.07 10.40
N GLU A 10 -1.86 -31.71 10.98
CA GLU A 10 -1.01 -32.69 11.71
C GLU A 10 -0.25 -32.04 12.88
N ASP A 11 -0.96 -31.54 13.89
CA ASP A 11 -0.54 -31.58 15.30
C ASP A 11 -1.60 -30.88 16.17
N ASN A 12 -1.82 -31.36 17.39
CA ASN A 12 -2.75 -30.80 18.37
C ASN A 12 -2.31 -29.41 18.93
N GLY A 13 -1.59 -28.60 18.15
CA GLY A 13 -1.05 -27.31 18.53
C GLY A 13 -1.86 -26.14 17.98
N THR A 14 -2.43 -25.32 18.87
CA THR A 14 -2.98 -24.00 18.56
C THR A 14 -1.87 -23.00 18.17
N PHE A 15 -2.20 -21.87 17.53
CA PHE A 15 -1.27 -20.74 17.25
C PHE A 15 -0.39 -20.33 18.45
N LEU A 16 -0.84 -20.61 19.68
CA LEU A 16 -0.12 -20.31 20.92
C LEU A 16 0.94 -21.36 21.27
N ASP A 17 0.81 -22.59 20.78
CA ASP A 17 1.82 -23.64 20.96
C ASP A 17 3.07 -23.33 20.11
N TYR A 18 2.93 -22.50 19.07
CA TYR A 18 4.04 -21.89 18.32
C TYR A 18 4.73 -20.74 19.07
N LEU A 19 4.08 -20.13 20.07
CA LEU A 19 4.69 -19.13 20.95
C LEU A 19 5.39 -19.85 22.12
N GLY A 20 6.39 -20.68 21.81
CA GLY A 20 7.07 -21.56 22.76
C GLY A 20 7.63 -20.83 23.99
N HIS A 21 7.38 -21.38 25.19
CA HIS A 21 7.87 -20.96 26.51
C HIS A 21 7.67 -19.46 26.91
N ARG A 22 6.81 -19.25 27.93
CA ARG A 22 6.59 -18.02 28.73
C ARG A 22 6.67 -16.70 27.95
N LEU A 23 5.57 -16.28 27.31
CA LEU A 23 5.36 -14.88 26.96
C LEU A 23 5.21 -14.03 28.24
N PRO A 24 6.16 -13.15 28.59
CA PRO A 24 6.08 -12.37 29.82
C PRO A 24 5.00 -11.29 29.74
N CYS A 25 4.97 -10.50 28.66
CA CYS A 25 4.05 -9.38 28.51
C CYS A 25 3.58 -9.22 27.05
N VAL A 26 2.30 -8.95 26.84
CA VAL A 26 1.71 -8.71 25.51
C VAL A 26 0.85 -7.45 25.50
N LEU A 27 0.92 -6.65 24.44
CA LEU A 27 0.02 -5.53 24.17
C LEU A 27 -0.75 -5.79 22.87
N VAL A 28 -2.08 -5.68 22.93
CA VAL A 28 -2.97 -5.87 21.78
C VAL A 28 -3.78 -4.59 21.54
N THR A 29 -3.57 -3.96 20.38
CA THR A 29 -4.33 -2.75 20.03
C THR A 29 -5.73 -3.09 19.51
N GLY A 30 -6.76 -2.32 19.87
CA GLY A 30 -8.13 -2.53 19.37
C GLY A 30 -8.78 -3.82 19.89
N SER A 31 -8.87 -3.95 21.21
CA SER A 31 -9.27 -5.15 21.95
C SER A 31 -10.67 -5.05 22.56
N ASP A 32 -11.46 -4.05 22.19
CA ASP A 32 -12.85 -3.88 22.59
C ASP A 32 -13.79 -4.91 21.92
N ARG A 33 -13.39 -5.50 20.79
CA ARG A 33 -14.20 -6.49 20.06
C ARG A 33 -13.37 -7.39 19.13
N GLY A 34 -14.04 -8.33 18.49
CA GLY A 34 -13.50 -9.11 17.36
C GLY A 34 -12.21 -9.87 17.70
N ILE A 35 -11.25 -9.85 16.76
CA ILE A 35 -9.98 -10.59 16.88
C ILE A 35 -9.17 -10.11 18.07
N GLY A 36 -9.08 -8.79 18.32
CA GLY A 36 -8.33 -8.24 19.45
C GLY A 36 -8.84 -8.75 20.79
N LEU A 37 -10.16 -8.69 21.00
CA LEU A 37 -10.79 -9.24 22.21
C LEU A 37 -10.60 -10.76 22.32
N GLY A 38 -10.73 -11.49 21.20
CA GLY A 38 -10.47 -12.93 21.13
C GLY A 38 -9.04 -13.30 21.53
N LEU A 39 -8.05 -12.55 21.05
CA LEU A 39 -6.64 -12.73 21.42
C LEU A 39 -6.43 -12.46 22.91
N VAL A 40 -7.01 -11.38 23.45
CA VAL A 40 -6.91 -11.05 24.89
C VAL A 40 -7.47 -12.17 25.76
N LYS A 41 -8.69 -12.65 25.48
CA LYS A 41 -9.30 -13.79 26.18
C LYS A 41 -8.39 -15.00 26.11
N ARG A 42 -7.89 -15.31 24.92
CA ARG A 42 -7.10 -16.50 24.70
C ARG A 42 -5.74 -16.44 25.42
N PHE A 43 -5.10 -15.28 25.53
CA PHE A 43 -3.90 -15.11 26.35
C PHE A 43 -4.16 -15.33 27.84
N LEU A 44 -5.32 -14.90 28.35
CA LEU A 44 -5.72 -15.09 29.74
C LEU A 44 -6.06 -16.55 30.07
N GLU A 45 -6.52 -17.32 29.08
CA GLU A 45 -6.87 -18.74 29.19
C GLU A 45 -5.68 -19.70 29.06
N LEU A 46 -4.48 -19.20 28.77
CA LEU A 46 -3.29 -20.05 28.65
C LEU A 46 -3.00 -20.79 29.96
N PRO A 47 -2.44 -22.02 29.93
CA PRO A 47 -2.02 -22.71 31.15
C PRO A 47 -1.03 -21.91 32.01
N SER A 48 -0.21 -21.08 31.36
CA SER A 48 0.66 -20.09 31.98
C SER A 48 0.44 -18.74 31.30
N PRO A 49 -0.57 -17.95 31.72
CA PRO A 49 -0.87 -16.65 31.13
C PRO A 49 0.31 -15.69 31.22
N PRO A 50 0.40 -14.70 30.32
CA PRO A 50 1.36 -13.63 30.45
C PRO A 50 1.22 -12.91 31.79
N LYS A 51 2.35 -12.48 32.36
CA LYS A 51 2.38 -11.66 33.57
C LYS A 51 1.56 -10.38 33.40
N TRP A 52 1.61 -9.80 32.20
CA TRP A 52 0.81 -8.65 31.82
C TRP A 52 0.18 -8.85 30.43
N VAL A 53 -1.12 -8.63 30.35
CA VAL A 53 -1.88 -8.50 29.09
C VAL A 53 -2.40 -7.06 29.04
N PHE A 54 -1.92 -6.26 28.11
CA PHE A 54 -2.41 -4.91 27.87
C PHE A 54 -3.42 -4.95 26.72
N ALA A 55 -4.67 -4.68 27.04
CA ALA A 55 -5.73 -4.51 26.05
C ALA A 55 -5.95 -3.02 25.82
N THR A 56 -5.98 -2.58 24.57
CA THR A 56 -6.27 -1.17 24.28
C THR A 56 -7.58 -1.00 23.53
N THR A 57 -8.28 0.09 23.79
CA THR A 57 -9.55 0.46 23.15
C THR A 57 -9.52 1.95 22.82
N LEU A 58 -10.18 2.33 21.71
CA LEU A 58 -10.24 3.73 21.30
C LEU A 58 -11.03 4.59 22.29
N ASP A 59 -12.11 4.04 22.83
CA ASP A 59 -13.03 4.71 23.74
C ASP A 59 -13.34 3.78 24.93
N LEU A 60 -12.81 4.13 26.11
CA LEU A 60 -13.08 3.35 27.31
C LEU A 60 -14.56 3.35 27.68
N GLU A 61 -15.27 4.44 27.41
CA GLU A 61 -16.70 4.58 27.74
C GLU A 61 -17.63 4.07 26.63
N GLY A 62 -17.03 3.57 25.54
CA GLY A 62 -17.74 2.97 24.42
C GLY A 62 -18.52 1.72 24.80
N LYS A 63 -19.66 1.51 24.15
CA LYS A 63 -20.53 0.34 24.41
C LYS A 63 -19.85 -1.00 24.15
N GLU A 64 -18.98 -1.06 23.15
CA GLU A 64 -18.22 -2.26 22.77
C GLU A 64 -17.19 -2.64 23.86
N THR A 65 -16.72 -1.67 24.66
CA THR A 65 -15.70 -1.89 25.69
C THR A 65 -16.22 -2.62 26.94
N LYS A 66 -17.53 -2.86 27.06
CA LYS A 66 -18.14 -3.51 28.24
C LYS A 66 -17.52 -4.86 28.57
N GLU A 67 -17.38 -5.72 27.57
CA GLU A 67 -16.90 -7.08 27.77
C GLU A 67 -15.43 -7.11 28.22
N VAL A 68 -14.56 -6.29 27.62
CA VAL A 68 -13.15 -6.22 28.02
C VAL A 68 -12.98 -5.54 29.40
N LYS A 69 -13.87 -4.60 29.77
CA LYS A 69 -13.93 -4.03 31.13
C LYS A 69 -14.27 -5.09 32.17
N GLU A 70 -15.29 -5.91 31.91
CA GLU A 70 -15.67 -7.02 32.79
C GLU A 70 -14.53 -8.04 32.94
N LEU A 71 -13.84 -8.38 31.85
CA LEU A 71 -12.63 -9.22 31.91
C LEU A 71 -11.54 -8.59 32.77
N ALA A 72 -11.27 -7.29 32.64
CA ALA A 72 -10.25 -6.60 33.43
C ALA A 72 -10.58 -6.61 34.93
N CYS A 73 -11.87 -6.56 35.32
CA CYS A 73 -12.28 -6.71 36.72
C CYS A 73 -11.98 -8.11 37.30
N ASN A 74 -12.01 -9.15 36.45
CA ASN A 74 -11.82 -10.53 36.87
C ASN A 74 -10.36 -11.01 36.76
N HIS A 75 -9.52 -10.29 36.01
CA HIS A 75 -8.14 -10.68 35.73
C HIS A 75 -7.16 -9.57 36.14
N PRO A 76 -6.48 -9.67 37.30
CA PRO A 76 -5.59 -8.62 37.79
C PRO A 76 -4.33 -8.40 36.93
N ASN A 77 -4.03 -9.34 36.03
CA ASN A 77 -2.96 -9.24 35.04
C ASN A 77 -3.41 -8.61 33.70
N LEU A 78 -4.70 -8.31 33.53
CA LEU A 78 -5.24 -7.58 32.37
C LEU A 78 -5.34 -6.08 32.69
N VAL A 79 -4.61 -5.27 31.93
CA VAL A 79 -4.62 -3.81 32.04
C VAL A 79 -5.31 -3.23 30.81
N LEU A 80 -6.41 -2.52 31.03
CA LEU A 80 -7.17 -1.86 29.97
C LEU A 80 -6.71 -0.40 29.80
N LEU A 81 -6.35 0.00 28.57
CA LEU A 81 -5.83 1.32 28.25
C LEU A 81 -6.64 2.00 27.15
N GLN A 82 -6.91 3.30 27.30
CA GLN A 82 -7.41 4.11 26.18
C GLN A 82 -6.27 4.42 25.22
N LEU A 83 -6.45 4.11 23.94
CA LEU A 83 -5.43 4.33 22.92
C LEU A 83 -6.04 4.64 21.56
N ASP A 84 -5.73 5.82 21.06
CA ASP A 84 -5.87 6.20 19.65
C ASP A 84 -4.51 6.04 18.96
N VAL A 85 -4.38 5.01 18.11
CA VAL A 85 -3.13 4.69 17.39
C VAL A 85 -2.72 5.76 16.38
N THR A 86 -3.59 6.74 16.10
CA THR A 86 -3.29 7.85 15.18
C THR A 86 -2.72 9.08 15.90
N LYS A 87 -2.75 9.09 17.23
CA LYS A 87 -2.37 10.25 18.06
C LYS A 87 -1.11 9.97 18.87
N PRO A 88 0.04 10.60 18.55
CA PRO A 88 1.28 10.41 19.28
C PRO A 88 1.14 10.61 20.79
N GLU A 89 0.39 11.61 21.23
CA GLU A 89 0.12 11.87 22.65
C GLU A 89 -0.66 10.75 23.34
N SER A 90 -1.60 10.11 22.64
CA SER A 90 -2.34 8.96 23.17
C SER A 90 -1.43 7.73 23.27
N ILE A 91 -0.58 7.50 22.27
CA ILE A 91 0.43 6.43 22.28
C ILE A 91 1.41 6.62 23.44
N GLN A 92 1.89 7.85 23.64
CA GLN A 92 2.82 8.17 24.74
C GLN A 92 2.17 8.00 26.12
N ALA A 93 0.88 8.31 26.27
CA ALA A 93 0.14 8.04 27.49
C ALA A 93 0.07 6.54 27.78
N ALA A 94 -0.30 5.72 26.78
CA ALA A 94 -0.33 4.27 26.92
C ALA A 94 1.06 3.67 27.21
N LEU A 95 2.11 4.16 26.55
CA LEU A 95 3.49 3.74 26.78
C LEU A 95 3.90 3.92 28.25
N LYS A 96 3.57 5.08 28.85
CA LYS A 96 3.88 5.35 30.27
C LYS A 96 3.19 4.37 31.21
N GLU A 97 1.93 4.02 30.95
CA GLU A 97 1.22 3.04 31.78
C GLU A 97 1.81 1.64 31.62
N VAL A 98 2.16 1.23 30.40
CA VAL A 98 2.83 -0.06 30.15
C VAL A 98 4.20 -0.10 30.84
N GLU A 99 4.99 0.97 30.74
CA GLU A 99 6.31 1.06 31.36
C GLU A 99 6.26 0.92 32.89
N LYS A 100 5.25 1.49 33.56
CA LYS A 100 5.04 1.29 35.01
C LYS A 100 4.85 -0.18 35.38
N CYS A 101 4.16 -0.95 34.54
CA CYS A 101 3.86 -2.35 34.78
C CYS A 101 5.05 -3.28 34.47
N VAL A 102 5.74 -3.05 33.34
CA VAL A 102 6.80 -3.96 32.87
C VAL A 102 8.19 -3.58 33.37
N GLY A 103 8.43 -2.29 33.65
CA GLY A 103 9.70 -1.72 34.07
C GLY A 103 10.86 -2.21 33.19
N GLU A 104 11.91 -2.69 33.84
CA GLU A 104 13.11 -3.19 33.16
C GLU A 104 12.91 -4.53 32.45
N SER A 105 11.78 -5.22 32.63
CA SER A 105 11.49 -6.47 31.91
C SER A 105 11.13 -6.20 30.45
N GLY A 106 10.69 -4.99 30.12
CA GLY A 106 10.28 -4.63 28.77
C GLY A 106 8.95 -5.25 28.32
N LEU A 107 8.54 -4.91 27.10
CA LEU A 107 7.36 -5.47 26.42
C LEU A 107 7.84 -6.55 25.47
N THR A 108 7.33 -7.77 25.59
CA THR A 108 7.79 -8.89 24.73
C THR A 108 7.02 -8.95 23.42
N LEU A 109 5.72 -8.70 23.44
CA LEU A 109 4.89 -8.82 22.23
C LEU A 109 4.02 -7.59 22.02
N LEU A 110 4.19 -6.94 20.86
CA LEU A 110 3.30 -5.90 20.37
C LEU A 110 2.44 -6.47 19.23
N ILE A 111 1.12 -6.52 19.41
CA ILE A 111 0.17 -6.91 18.37
C ILE A 111 -0.58 -5.68 17.88
N ASN A 112 -0.22 -5.20 16.70
CA ASN A 112 -0.92 -4.15 15.99
C ASN A 112 -2.18 -4.73 15.32
N ASN A 113 -3.27 -4.82 16.08
CA ASN A 113 -4.56 -5.37 15.65
C ASN A 113 -5.59 -4.28 15.29
N ALA A 114 -5.50 -3.10 15.89
CA ALA A 114 -6.42 -1.99 15.60
C ALA A 114 -6.48 -1.71 14.10
N GLY A 115 -7.70 -1.63 13.56
CA GLY A 115 -7.91 -1.45 12.13
C GLY A 115 -9.37 -1.14 11.80
N ILE A 116 -9.57 -0.48 10.66
CA ILE A 116 -10.87 -0.19 10.09
C ILE A 116 -10.92 -0.63 8.63
N GLY A 117 -12.12 -0.93 8.12
CA GLY A 117 -12.39 -1.10 6.70
C GLY A 117 -13.60 -0.24 6.34
N LEU A 118 -13.46 0.56 5.28
CA LEU A 118 -14.56 1.31 4.68
C LEU A 118 -14.97 0.58 3.39
N PHE A 119 -16.27 0.42 3.21
CA PHE A 119 -16.84 -0.41 2.15
C PHE A 119 -17.15 0.45 0.93
N ASN A 120 -16.09 0.85 0.24
CA ASN A 120 -16.16 1.59 -1.02
C ASN A 120 -15.68 0.69 -2.17
N ASP A 121 -16.30 0.87 -3.33
CA ASP A 121 -15.86 0.33 -4.63
C ASP A 121 -14.97 1.35 -5.34
N LEU A 122 -14.45 1.01 -6.52
CA LEU A 122 -13.58 1.91 -7.27
C LEU A 122 -14.25 3.20 -7.73
N GLU A 123 -15.57 3.25 -7.87
CA GLU A 123 -16.30 4.46 -8.28
C GLU A 123 -16.57 5.39 -7.10
N THR A 124 -16.81 4.84 -5.91
CA THR A 124 -17.20 5.58 -4.70
C THR A 124 -16.04 5.89 -3.76
N GLU A 125 -14.90 5.20 -3.90
CA GLU A 125 -13.72 5.43 -3.09
C GLU A 125 -13.17 6.86 -3.26
N ASN A 126 -12.72 7.45 -2.16
CA ASN A 126 -12.28 8.84 -2.14
C ASN A 126 -11.05 9.06 -1.24
N ALA A 127 -10.39 10.19 -1.44
CA ALA A 127 -9.16 10.55 -0.72
C ALA A 127 -9.33 10.55 0.80
N LYS A 128 -10.45 11.07 1.31
CA LYS A 128 -10.69 11.19 2.76
C LYS A 128 -10.77 9.81 3.42
N ASP A 129 -11.52 8.91 2.80
CA ASP A 129 -11.72 7.56 3.31
C ASP A 129 -10.43 6.75 3.26
N MET A 130 -9.71 6.76 2.12
CA MET A 130 -8.40 6.12 2.02
C MET A 130 -7.40 6.65 3.06
N MET A 131 -7.36 7.98 3.27
CA MET A 131 -6.45 8.59 4.25
C MET A 131 -6.79 8.15 5.68
N THR A 132 -8.07 8.08 6.01
CA THR A 132 -8.53 7.58 7.33
C THR A 132 -8.09 6.13 7.53
N VAL A 133 -8.25 5.29 6.51
CA VAL A 133 -7.82 3.88 6.56
C VAL A 133 -6.31 3.75 6.66
N TYR A 134 -5.50 4.51 5.90
CA TYR A 134 -4.03 4.49 6.00
C TYR A 134 -3.52 4.95 7.37
N SER A 135 -4.13 6.00 7.94
CA SER A 135 -3.78 6.51 9.26
C SER A 135 -3.87 5.43 10.34
N ILE A 136 -4.92 4.60 10.29
CA ILE A 136 -5.17 3.58 11.30
C ILE A 136 -4.45 2.27 10.96
N ASN A 137 -4.58 1.78 9.72
CA ASN A 137 -4.17 0.42 9.35
C ASN A 137 -2.68 0.29 9.04
N THR A 138 -1.97 1.39 8.74
CA THR A 138 -0.56 1.35 8.34
C THR A 138 0.30 2.31 9.16
N ILE A 139 -0.10 3.58 9.27
CA ILE A 139 0.67 4.59 10.02
C ILE A 139 0.58 4.32 11.52
N GLY A 140 -0.58 3.96 12.05
CA GLY A 140 -0.75 3.55 13.44
C GLY A 140 0.23 2.45 13.88
N PRO A 141 0.32 1.31 13.16
CA PRO A 141 1.32 0.27 13.41
C PRO A 141 2.76 0.77 13.41
N LEU A 142 3.14 1.68 12.50
CA LEU A 142 4.47 2.30 12.50
C LEU A 142 4.71 3.09 13.80
N LEU A 143 3.79 4.00 14.16
CA LEU A 143 3.93 4.85 15.34
C LEU A 143 3.96 4.03 16.64
N MET A 144 3.12 2.99 16.73
CA MET A 144 3.13 2.04 17.84
C MET A 144 4.47 1.32 17.92
N SER A 145 5.00 0.84 16.80
CA SER A 145 6.28 0.14 16.75
C SER A 145 7.43 1.04 17.20
N GLN A 146 7.48 2.28 16.72
CA GLN A 146 8.49 3.27 17.12
C GLN A 146 8.41 3.61 18.62
N ALA A 147 7.21 3.90 19.12
CA ALA A 147 7.01 4.30 20.52
C ALA A 147 7.36 3.18 21.50
N PHE A 148 7.02 1.93 21.17
CA PHE A 148 7.28 0.77 22.04
C PHE A 148 8.63 0.09 21.79
N LEU A 149 9.40 0.54 20.79
CA LEU A 149 10.73 0.00 20.45
C LEU A 149 11.68 -0.06 21.66
N PRO A 150 11.77 0.96 22.54
CA PRO A 150 12.63 0.89 23.72
C PRO A 150 12.25 -0.27 24.66
N LEU A 151 10.95 -0.54 24.86
CA LEU A 151 10.49 -1.63 25.71
C LEU A 151 10.70 -3.00 25.05
N LEU A 152 10.55 -3.10 23.73
CA LEU A 152 10.86 -4.31 22.96
C LEU A 152 12.36 -4.64 23.03
N LYS A 153 13.24 -3.63 22.90
CA LYS A 153 14.70 -3.77 23.08
C LYS A 153 15.07 -4.29 24.47
N LYS A 154 14.43 -3.77 25.53
CA LYS A 154 14.63 -4.25 26.91
C LYS A 154 14.25 -5.74 27.06
N ALA A 155 13.12 -6.15 26.48
CA ALA A 155 12.68 -7.55 26.51
C ALA A 155 13.65 -8.45 25.74
N ALA A 156 14.02 -8.05 24.50
CA ALA A 156 14.92 -8.82 23.65
C ALA A 156 16.30 -9.04 24.29
N TRP A 157 16.85 -8.00 24.93
CA TRP A 157 18.15 -8.05 25.60
C TRP A 157 18.17 -9.01 26.81
N ARG A 158 17.05 -9.12 27.53
CA ARG A 158 16.94 -9.97 28.72
C ARG A 158 16.51 -11.41 28.42
N SER A 159 16.05 -11.66 27.20
CA SER A 159 15.63 -12.98 26.77
C SER A 159 16.80 -13.97 26.85
N PRO A 160 16.59 -15.16 27.44
CA PRO A 160 17.56 -16.25 27.33
C PRO A 160 17.56 -16.88 25.92
N CYS A 161 16.51 -16.64 25.12
CA CYS A 161 16.44 -17.07 23.73
C CYS A 161 17.24 -16.08 22.86
N GLN A 162 18.25 -16.60 22.15
CA GLN A 162 19.11 -15.84 21.24
C GLN A 162 18.59 -15.84 19.79
N GLU A 163 17.59 -16.68 19.49
CA GLU A 163 16.96 -16.74 18.17
C GLU A 163 15.76 -15.79 18.08
N LEU A 164 15.58 -15.17 16.91
CA LEU A 164 14.45 -14.29 16.62
C LEU A 164 13.14 -15.06 16.77
N SER A 165 12.43 -14.78 17.85
CA SER A 165 11.18 -15.46 18.19
C SER A 165 10.25 -14.51 18.93
N SER A 166 8.97 -14.86 18.95
CA SER A 166 7.95 -14.17 19.74
C SER A 166 8.19 -14.18 21.25
N SER A 167 9.04 -15.10 21.72
CA SER A 167 9.38 -15.26 23.13
C SER A 167 10.58 -14.40 23.55
N GLN A 168 11.37 -13.93 22.58
CA GLN A 168 12.40 -12.91 22.78
C GLN A 168 11.81 -11.51 22.77
N ALA A 169 11.38 -11.06 21.59
CA ALA A 169 10.57 -9.87 21.38
C ALA A 169 9.97 -9.91 19.97
N ALA A 170 8.71 -9.51 19.81
CA ALA A 170 8.09 -9.47 18.50
C ALA A 170 7.08 -8.35 18.30
N ILE A 171 6.97 -7.94 17.04
CA ILE A 171 5.91 -7.10 16.50
C ILE A 171 5.09 -7.96 15.53
N ILE A 172 3.80 -8.11 15.81
CA ILE A 172 2.85 -8.79 14.95
C ILE A 172 1.88 -7.76 14.39
N ASN A 173 1.90 -7.56 13.08
CA ASN A 173 0.92 -6.73 12.38
C ASN A 173 -0.23 -7.59 11.86
N ILE A 174 -1.47 -7.31 12.29
CA ILE A 174 -2.64 -8.02 11.80
C ILE A 174 -3.02 -7.48 10.41
N SER A 175 -2.63 -8.23 9.39
CA SER A 175 -2.93 -7.97 7.99
C SER A 175 -4.22 -8.69 7.54
N SER A 176 -4.41 -8.85 6.24
CA SER A 176 -5.54 -9.54 5.63
C SER A 176 -5.13 -10.22 4.34
N SER A 177 -5.83 -11.30 3.97
CA SER A 177 -5.77 -11.87 2.61
C SER A 177 -6.10 -10.84 1.53
N ALA A 178 -6.91 -9.83 1.86
CA ALA A 178 -7.24 -8.70 0.99
C ALA A 178 -6.02 -7.80 0.67
N GLY A 179 -4.93 -7.91 1.43
CA GLY A 179 -3.65 -7.28 1.14
C GLY A 179 -2.75 -8.07 0.17
N SER A 180 -3.19 -9.25 -0.29
CA SER A 180 -2.47 -10.07 -1.27
C SER A 180 -2.99 -9.82 -2.69
N MET A 181 -2.09 -9.35 -3.57
CA MET A 181 -2.38 -9.11 -4.98
C MET A 181 -2.51 -10.42 -5.78
N GLU A 182 -1.96 -11.52 -5.27
CA GLU A 182 -2.05 -12.84 -5.89
C GLU A 182 -3.42 -13.48 -5.61
N VAL A 183 -3.90 -13.38 -4.37
CA VAL A 183 -5.12 -14.10 -3.96
C VAL A 183 -6.39 -13.32 -4.31
N MET A 184 -6.38 -11.99 -4.13
CA MET A 184 -7.54 -11.11 -4.38
C MET A 184 -8.88 -11.62 -3.82
N LEU A 185 -8.84 -12.34 -2.70
CA LEU A 185 -9.99 -13.07 -2.15
C LEU A 185 -11.23 -12.17 -1.99
N LEU A 186 -12.41 -12.71 -2.32
CA LEU A 186 -13.73 -12.07 -2.19
C LEU A 186 -13.89 -10.76 -2.99
N TRP A 187 -13.13 -10.57 -4.05
CA TRP A 187 -13.27 -9.40 -4.93
C TRP A 187 -14.74 -9.18 -5.34
N ASP A 188 -15.42 -10.23 -5.82
CA ASP A 188 -16.80 -10.15 -6.31
C ASP A 188 -17.86 -9.87 -5.24
N LYS A 189 -17.49 -9.91 -3.95
CA LYS A 189 -18.40 -9.59 -2.84
C LYS A 189 -18.11 -8.23 -2.24
N TRP A 190 -16.83 -7.90 -2.08
CA TRP A 190 -16.39 -6.68 -1.41
C TRP A 190 -15.07 -6.22 -2.03
N GLU A 191 -15.14 -5.12 -2.78
CA GLU A 191 -13.96 -4.48 -3.35
C GLU A 191 -13.08 -3.85 -2.28
N VAL A 192 -13.65 -3.03 -1.38
CA VAL A 192 -12.98 -2.43 -0.20
C VAL A 192 -11.61 -1.84 -0.55
N ILE A 193 -11.57 -0.97 -1.55
CA ILE A 193 -10.35 -0.51 -2.23
C ILE A 193 -9.31 0.06 -1.28
N GLY A 194 -9.68 1.05 -0.46
CA GLY A 194 -8.80 1.67 0.52
C GLY A 194 -8.27 0.67 1.55
N TYR A 195 -9.09 -0.31 1.95
CA TYR A 195 -8.68 -1.37 2.86
C TYR A 195 -7.61 -2.29 2.24
N ARG A 196 -7.83 -2.79 1.02
CA ARG A 196 -6.86 -3.64 0.30
C ARG A 196 -5.52 -2.94 0.16
N CYS A 197 -5.54 -1.70 -0.32
CA CYS A 197 -4.34 -0.88 -0.47
C CYS A 197 -3.62 -0.66 0.88
N SER A 198 -4.34 -0.40 1.96
CA SER A 198 -3.75 -0.23 3.30
C SER A 198 -3.11 -1.50 3.85
N LYS A 199 -3.69 -2.68 3.57
CA LYS A 199 -3.15 -3.97 4.02
C LYS A 199 -1.95 -4.42 3.19
N ALA A 200 -1.94 -4.13 1.88
CA ALA A 200 -0.74 -4.27 1.06
C ALA A 200 0.41 -3.37 1.57
N ALA A 201 0.10 -2.11 1.90
CA ALA A 201 1.05 -1.19 2.51
C ALA A 201 1.57 -1.67 3.88
N LEU A 202 0.69 -2.23 4.72
CA LEU A 202 1.06 -2.82 6.01
C LEU A 202 2.00 -4.04 5.85
N ASN A 203 1.80 -4.87 4.81
CA ASN A 203 2.70 -5.97 4.50
C ASN A 203 4.11 -5.45 4.17
N MET A 204 4.21 -4.38 3.38
CA MET A 204 5.50 -3.73 3.10
C MET A 204 6.12 -3.11 4.35
N LEU A 205 5.34 -2.42 5.19
CA LEU A 205 5.84 -1.87 6.46
C LEU A 205 6.42 -2.99 7.33
N THR A 206 5.72 -4.11 7.45
CA THR A 206 6.20 -5.29 8.18
C THR A 206 7.53 -5.78 7.60
N LYS A 207 7.66 -5.79 6.28
CA LYS A 207 8.89 -6.21 5.62
C LYS A 207 10.05 -5.27 5.93
N CYS A 208 9.83 -3.95 5.89
CA CYS A 208 10.80 -2.95 6.34
C CYS A 208 11.23 -3.23 7.80
N GLN A 209 10.28 -3.51 8.70
CA GLN A 209 10.57 -3.81 10.11
C GLN A 209 11.40 -5.09 10.27
N SER A 210 11.10 -6.11 9.47
CA SER A 210 11.83 -7.38 9.47
C SER A 210 13.28 -7.26 8.98
N LEU A 211 13.61 -6.17 8.28
CA LEU A 211 14.98 -5.89 7.84
C LEU A 211 15.74 -5.01 8.84
N GLU A 212 15.06 -4.10 9.53
CA GLU A 212 15.71 -3.14 10.44
C GLU A 212 15.86 -3.65 11.87
N TYR A 213 14.88 -4.40 12.38
CA TYR A 213 14.82 -4.79 13.78
C TYR A 213 15.52 -6.12 14.19
N PRO A 214 15.97 -7.02 13.28
CA PRO A 214 16.77 -8.18 13.66
C PRO A 214 18.02 -7.89 14.52
N PRO A 215 18.81 -6.83 14.27
CA PRO A 215 19.96 -6.49 15.13
C PRO A 215 19.59 -6.20 16.58
N TYR A 216 18.32 -5.93 16.87
CA TYR A 216 17.79 -5.70 18.21
C TYR A 216 17.15 -6.94 18.84
N GLY A 217 17.19 -8.09 18.16
CA GLY A 217 16.52 -9.32 18.63
C GLY A 217 14.99 -9.25 18.54
N ILE A 218 14.45 -8.43 17.64
CA ILE A 218 13.00 -8.23 17.52
C ILE A 218 12.51 -8.84 16.20
N LEU A 219 11.66 -9.86 16.32
CA LEU A 219 10.96 -10.46 15.19
C LEU A 219 9.83 -9.54 14.71
N SER A 220 9.71 -9.32 13.40
CA SER A 220 8.59 -8.58 12.82
C SER A 220 7.89 -9.44 11.77
N VAL A 221 6.61 -9.72 11.99
CA VAL A 221 5.80 -10.55 11.10
C VAL A 221 4.42 -9.96 10.90
N CYS A 222 3.80 -10.25 9.77
CA CYS A 222 2.40 -9.97 9.54
C CYS A 222 1.67 -11.29 9.41
N ILE A 223 0.48 -11.34 9.97
CA ILE A 223 -0.40 -12.49 9.86
C ILE A 223 -1.74 -12.00 9.36
N HIS A 224 -2.36 -12.76 8.47
CA HIS A 224 -3.79 -12.62 8.28
C HIS A 224 -4.45 -13.75 9.08
N PRO A 225 -5.30 -13.43 10.07
CA PRO A 225 -6.22 -14.44 10.57
C PRO A 225 -7.10 -14.80 9.38
N GLY A 226 -7.17 -16.08 9.01
CA GLY A 226 -8.15 -16.52 8.01
C GLY A 226 -9.57 -16.05 8.38
N TRP A 227 -10.53 -16.19 7.47
CA TRP A 227 -11.89 -15.78 7.77
C TRP A 227 -12.52 -16.63 8.89
N VAL A 228 -13.23 -15.96 9.80
CA VAL A 228 -14.27 -16.57 10.62
C VAL A 228 -15.47 -16.82 9.69
N ARG A 229 -15.90 -18.08 9.58
CA ARG A 229 -16.75 -18.68 8.53
C ARG A 229 -17.80 -17.75 7.90
N THR A 230 -17.73 -17.59 6.58
CA THR A 230 -18.85 -17.71 5.61
C THR A 230 -18.29 -18.06 4.21
N ASN A 231 -19.06 -18.84 3.43
CA ASN A 231 -18.57 -19.66 2.32
C ASN A 231 -18.47 -18.98 0.93
N TYR A 232 -17.49 -19.46 0.14
CA TYR A 232 -17.57 -19.93 -1.27
C TYR A 232 -17.07 -19.08 -2.47
N LYS A 233 -16.22 -19.80 -3.25
CA LYS A 233 -15.71 -19.94 -4.64
C LYS A 233 -15.53 -18.81 -5.67
N ASP A 234 -14.41 -19.00 -6.40
CA ASP A 234 -13.89 -18.27 -7.56
C ASP A 234 -13.91 -19.17 -8.83
N ASP A 235 -13.84 -18.57 -10.03
CA ASP A 235 -13.61 -19.24 -11.33
C ASP A 235 -12.79 -18.37 -12.32
N ASN A 236 -11.98 -19.00 -13.18
CA ASN A 236 -10.92 -18.43 -14.04
C ASN A 236 -11.29 -18.30 -15.53
N GLY A 237 -10.55 -17.48 -16.31
CA GLY A 237 -10.52 -17.51 -17.78
C GLY A 237 -9.36 -16.69 -18.41
N THR A 238 -8.89 -17.11 -19.60
CA THR A 238 -7.59 -16.77 -20.25
C THR A 238 -7.68 -16.30 -21.73
N PHE A 239 -6.84 -15.34 -22.10
CA PHE A 239 -5.96 -15.10 -23.29
C PHE A 239 -6.28 -15.35 -24.77
N VAL A 240 -6.03 -14.31 -25.62
CA VAL A 240 -5.45 -14.37 -27.00
C VAL A 240 -4.80 -13.02 -27.48
N ASP A 241 -3.71 -13.11 -28.26
CA ASP A 241 -2.84 -12.08 -28.90
C ASP A 241 -3.43 -11.19 -30.05
N TRP A 242 -2.86 -9.97 -30.29
CA TRP A 242 -2.12 -9.55 -31.52
C TRP A 242 -1.93 -8.00 -31.71
N LEU A 243 -0.95 -7.67 -32.58
CA LEU A 243 -0.15 -6.47 -32.89
C LEU A 243 -0.81 -5.10 -33.17
N GLY A 244 -0.09 -4.05 -32.76
CA GLY A 244 0.30 -2.96 -33.66
C GLY A 244 -0.62 -1.75 -33.79
N GLY A 245 -1.48 -1.47 -32.80
CA GLY A 245 -2.34 -0.28 -32.81
C GLY A 245 -1.58 1.01 -32.47
N GLN A 246 -1.88 2.09 -33.19
CA GLN A 246 -1.45 3.45 -32.84
C GLN A 246 -2.16 3.93 -31.57
N VAL A 247 -1.47 4.69 -30.72
CA VAL A 247 -2.07 5.40 -29.57
C VAL A 247 -2.49 6.80 -30.05
N PRO A 248 -3.79 7.10 -30.22
CA PRO A 248 -4.22 8.38 -30.78
C PRO A 248 -4.16 9.54 -29.78
N CYS A 249 -4.26 9.25 -28.47
CA CYS A 249 -4.13 10.25 -27.41
C CYS A 249 -3.56 9.68 -26.11
N VAL A 250 -2.67 10.45 -25.48
CA VAL A 250 -2.03 10.09 -24.22
C VAL A 250 -2.04 11.28 -23.24
N LEU A 251 -2.28 11.00 -21.96
CA LEU A 251 -2.14 11.95 -20.84
C LEU A 251 -1.08 11.43 -19.86
N VAL A 252 -0.03 12.21 -19.61
CA VAL A 252 1.06 11.87 -18.68
C VAL A 252 1.10 12.86 -17.52
N THR A 253 0.95 12.38 -16.27
CA THR A 253 1.01 13.24 -15.08
C THR A 253 2.43 13.44 -14.55
N GLY A 254 2.74 14.63 -14.02
CA GLY A 254 4.06 14.93 -13.46
C GLY A 254 5.17 14.93 -14.50
N SER A 255 4.98 15.70 -15.57
CA SER A 255 5.80 15.66 -16.78
C SER A 255 6.83 16.78 -16.87
N ASP A 256 6.99 17.60 -15.83
CA ASP A 256 7.96 18.69 -15.72
C ASP A 256 9.41 18.23 -15.87
N ARG A 257 9.72 17.00 -15.46
CA ARG A 257 11.09 16.46 -15.47
C ARG A 257 11.13 14.94 -15.44
N GLY A 258 12.35 14.39 -15.52
CA GLY A 258 12.59 12.96 -15.34
C GLY A 258 11.78 12.09 -16.31
N ILE A 259 11.23 11.00 -15.80
CA ILE A 259 10.52 9.97 -16.59
C ILE A 259 9.32 10.56 -17.33
N GLY A 260 8.51 11.39 -16.67
CA GLY A 260 7.33 12.01 -17.30
C GLY A 260 7.70 12.85 -18.53
N LEU A 261 8.67 13.76 -18.40
CA LEU A 261 9.19 14.56 -19.51
C LEU A 261 9.76 13.67 -20.63
N GLY A 262 10.53 12.65 -20.25
CA GLY A 262 11.13 11.72 -21.19
C GLY A 262 10.08 10.94 -21.99
N LEU A 263 9.01 10.45 -21.35
CA LEU A 263 7.90 9.78 -22.02
C LEU A 263 7.19 10.71 -23.00
N VAL A 264 6.88 11.94 -22.58
CA VAL A 264 6.27 12.95 -23.46
C VAL A 264 7.11 13.16 -24.73
N LYS A 265 8.43 13.35 -24.59
CA LYS A 265 9.34 13.47 -25.75
C LYS A 265 9.30 12.23 -26.64
N ARG A 266 9.34 11.03 -26.06
CA ARG A 266 9.31 9.78 -26.84
C ARG A 266 8.02 9.58 -27.62
N PHE A 267 6.86 9.95 -27.09
CA PHE A 267 5.60 9.88 -27.84
C PHE A 267 5.62 10.78 -29.08
N LEU A 268 6.25 11.94 -29.00
CA LEU A 268 6.37 12.89 -30.12
C LEU A 268 7.41 12.45 -31.15
N GLU A 269 8.41 11.68 -30.74
CA GLU A 269 9.45 11.10 -31.62
C GLU A 269 8.99 9.83 -32.37
N LEU A 270 7.80 9.30 -32.09
CA LEU A 270 7.29 8.12 -32.79
C LEU A 270 7.15 8.40 -34.30
N PRO A 271 7.33 7.40 -35.17
CA PRO A 271 7.10 7.55 -36.62
C PRO A 271 5.70 8.05 -36.98
N SER A 272 4.73 7.79 -36.10
CA SER A 272 3.38 8.34 -36.16
C SER A 272 2.99 8.75 -34.73
N PRO A 273 3.26 10.01 -34.33
CA PRO A 273 2.99 10.46 -32.97
C PRO A 273 1.49 10.51 -32.69
N PRO A 274 1.06 10.37 -31.41
CA PRO A 274 -0.33 10.57 -31.04
C PRO A 274 -0.84 11.92 -31.53
N LYS A 275 -2.09 11.97 -31.97
CA LYS A 275 -2.74 13.22 -32.37
C LYS A 275 -2.77 14.22 -31.22
N TRP A 276 -2.91 13.73 -29.99
CA TRP A 276 -2.87 14.54 -28.78
C TRP A 276 -1.94 13.95 -27.74
N VAL A 277 -0.96 14.75 -27.31
CA VAL A 277 -0.09 14.46 -26.16
C VAL A 277 -0.38 15.51 -25.10
N PHE A 278 -1.03 15.08 -24.01
CA PHE A 278 -1.33 15.92 -22.86
C PHE A 278 -0.32 15.65 -21.75
N ALA A 279 0.13 16.72 -21.10
CA ALA A 279 1.05 16.66 -19.98
C ALA A 279 0.51 17.47 -18.82
N THR A 280 0.80 17.04 -17.58
CA THR A 280 0.54 17.87 -16.40
C THR A 280 1.80 18.16 -15.61
N THR A 281 1.86 19.35 -15.03
CA THR A 281 2.90 19.81 -14.09
C THR A 281 2.22 20.51 -12.91
N LEU A 282 2.89 20.61 -11.75
CA LEU A 282 2.34 21.36 -10.62
C LEU A 282 2.35 22.87 -10.88
N ASP A 283 3.41 23.36 -11.50
CA ASP A 283 3.65 24.78 -11.74
C ASP A 283 3.89 24.97 -13.24
N LEU A 284 3.07 25.77 -13.92
CA LEU A 284 3.22 26.02 -15.36
C LEU A 284 4.35 27.01 -15.66
N GLU A 285 4.70 27.87 -14.70
CA GLU A 285 5.71 28.91 -14.86
C GLU A 285 7.09 28.45 -14.39
N GLY A 286 7.19 27.25 -13.84
CA GLY A 286 8.46 26.67 -13.38
C GLY A 286 9.46 26.53 -14.52
N GLU A 287 10.74 26.83 -14.24
CA GLU A 287 11.84 26.77 -15.22
C GLU A 287 11.99 25.38 -15.86
N ASP A 288 11.66 24.32 -15.12
CA ASP A 288 11.67 22.93 -15.58
C ASP A 288 10.68 22.67 -16.75
N ASN A 289 9.71 23.54 -17.00
CA ASN A 289 8.69 23.35 -18.06
C ASN A 289 9.04 23.98 -19.42
N GLN A 290 10.10 24.79 -19.53
CA GLN A 290 10.53 25.33 -20.83
C GLN A 290 10.66 24.23 -21.93
N PRO A 291 11.21 23.03 -21.63
CA PRO A 291 11.27 21.96 -22.61
C PRO A 291 9.92 21.40 -23.04
N LEU A 292 8.81 21.65 -22.32
CA LEU A 292 7.48 21.15 -22.67
C LEU A 292 6.73 22.16 -23.56
N THR A 293 6.89 23.45 -23.31
CA THR A 293 6.21 24.52 -24.07
C THR A 293 6.66 24.59 -25.53
N ASP A 294 7.88 24.12 -25.82
CA ASP A 294 8.50 24.23 -27.14
C ASP A 294 8.15 23.06 -28.10
N ILE A 295 7.54 21.96 -27.60
CA ILE A 295 7.40 20.70 -28.37
C ILE A 295 5.94 20.43 -28.80
N GLY A 296 5.08 21.45 -28.82
CA GLY A 296 3.75 21.37 -29.42
C GLY A 296 2.76 20.43 -28.70
N ILE A 297 2.93 20.26 -27.38
CA ILE A 297 2.00 19.52 -26.51
C ILE A 297 0.93 20.42 -25.90
N ILE A 298 -0.07 19.82 -25.26
CA ILE A 298 -1.04 20.55 -24.43
C ILE A 298 -0.67 20.33 -22.96
N LEU A 299 -0.15 21.39 -22.32
CA LEU A 299 0.33 21.36 -20.93
C LEU A 299 -0.71 21.97 -19.99
N PHE A 300 -0.98 21.29 -18.87
CA PHE A 300 -1.89 21.76 -17.82
C PHE A 300 -1.19 21.87 -16.46
N SER A 301 -1.61 22.84 -15.63
CA SER A 301 -1.34 22.79 -14.20
C SER A 301 -2.25 21.74 -13.57
N SER A 302 -1.70 20.80 -12.82
CA SER A 302 -2.48 19.79 -12.11
C SER A 302 -1.81 19.36 -10.81
N ASP A 303 -2.53 19.53 -9.71
CA ASP A 303 -2.22 18.88 -8.46
C ASP A 303 -3.09 17.63 -8.32
N VAL A 304 -2.49 16.46 -8.55
CA VAL A 304 -3.19 15.17 -8.48
C VAL A 304 -3.79 14.88 -7.11
N THR A 305 -3.39 15.61 -6.06
CA THR A 305 -3.97 15.49 -4.71
C THR A 305 -5.27 16.27 -4.54
N LYS A 306 -5.62 17.16 -5.48
CA LYS A 306 -6.82 17.99 -5.44
C LYS A 306 -7.81 17.57 -6.52
N LEU A 307 -8.96 17.04 -6.10
CA LEU A 307 -9.98 16.53 -7.03
C LEU A 307 -10.45 17.60 -8.03
N GLU A 308 -10.64 18.85 -7.60
CA GLU A 308 -11.04 19.96 -8.48
C GLU A 308 -10.01 20.21 -9.59
N SER A 309 -8.72 20.23 -9.24
CA SER A 309 -7.61 20.39 -10.20
C SER A 309 -7.56 19.23 -11.20
N VAL A 310 -7.79 18.00 -10.75
CA VAL A 310 -7.91 16.81 -11.62
C VAL A 310 -9.09 16.95 -12.58
N GLN A 311 -10.27 17.34 -12.07
CA GLN A 311 -11.48 17.48 -12.87
C GLN A 311 -11.36 18.59 -13.93
N GLU A 312 -10.68 19.69 -13.61
CA GLU A 312 -10.39 20.76 -14.57
C GLU A 312 -9.56 20.25 -15.75
N VAL A 313 -8.47 19.52 -15.47
CA VAL A 313 -7.65 18.89 -16.53
C VAL A 313 -8.48 17.97 -17.40
N VAL A 314 -9.29 17.09 -16.81
CA VAL A 314 -10.11 16.14 -17.58
C VAL A 314 -11.13 16.86 -18.45
N LYS A 315 -11.74 17.96 -17.97
CA LYS A 315 -12.64 18.78 -18.79
C LYS A 315 -11.93 19.36 -20.00
N GLU A 316 -10.71 19.88 -19.85
CA GLU A 316 -9.92 20.39 -20.97
C GLU A 316 -9.51 19.28 -21.95
N VAL A 317 -9.07 18.13 -21.43
CA VAL A 317 -8.77 16.94 -22.26
C VAL A 317 -10.01 16.52 -23.06
N GLN A 318 -11.19 16.49 -22.43
CA GLN A 318 -12.45 16.14 -23.09
C GLN A 318 -12.79 17.10 -24.24
N LYS A 319 -12.57 18.40 -24.10
CA LYS A 319 -12.78 19.37 -25.18
C LYS A 319 -11.91 19.07 -26.40
N CYS A 320 -10.69 18.56 -26.19
CA CYS A 320 -9.76 18.23 -27.27
C CYS A 320 -10.11 16.90 -27.95
N VAL A 321 -10.37 15.84 -27.17
CA VAL A 321 -10.57 14.49 -27.72
C VAL A 321 -12.02 14.21 -28.14
N GLY A 322 -12.99 14.93 -27.54
CA GLY A 322 -14.42 14.75 -27.77
C GLY A 322 -14.86 13.30 -27.63
N GLU A 323 -15.66 12.84 -28.58
CA GLU A 323 -16.16 11.46 -28.64
C GLU A 323 -15.08 10.41 -28.95
N SER A 324 -13.84 10.82 -29.27
CA SER A 324 -12.74 9.86 -29.49
C SER A 324 -12.25 9.23 -28.19
N GLY A 325 -12.50 9.89 -27.04
CA GLY A 325 -12.04 9.44 -25.73
C GLY A 325 -10.54 9.61 -25.51
N LEU A 326 -10.08 9.19 -24.33
CA LEU A 326 -8.67 9.14 -23.93
C LEU A 326 -8.19 7.70 -24.06
N THR A 327 -7.12 7.44 -24.80
CA THR A 327 -6.63 6.06 -25.02
C THR A 327 -5.66 5.65 -23.94
N LEU A 328 -4.72 6.50 -23.55
CA LEU A 328 -3.68 6.14 -22.61
C LEU A 328 -3.57 7.16 -21.49
N LEU A 329 -3.75 6.72 -20.25
CA LEU A 329 -3.42 7.49 -19.04
C LEU A 329 -2.15 6.92 -18.42
N ILE A 330 -1.12 7.75 -18.26
CA ILE A 330 0.10 7.40 -17.53
C ILE A 330 0.16 8.21 -16.23
N ASN A 331 -0.13 7.56 -15.12
CA ASN A 331 0.02 8.10 -13.78
C ASN A 331 1.50 8.03 -13.37
N ASN A 332 2.25 9.06 -13.74
CA ASN A 332 3.68 9.18 -13.45
C ASN A 332 3.99 10.09 -12.25
N ALA A 333 3.10 11.05 -11.93
CA ALA A 333 3.29 11.95 -10.80
C ALA A 333 3.63 11.17 -9.51
N GLY A 334 4.71 11.59 -8.85
CA GLY A 334 5.22 10.88 -7.68
C GLY A 334 6.18 11.70 -6.84
N VAL A 335 6.26 11.39 -5.55
CA VAL A 335 7.18 12.00 -4.60
C VAL A 335 8.01 10.95 -3.89
N HIS A 336 9.30 11.27 -3.69
CA HIS A 336 10.23 10.51 -2.87
C HIS A 336 10.40 11.20 -1.52
N VAL A 337 9.49 10.92 -0.59
CA VAL A 337 9.53 11.45 0.79
C VAL A 337 9.68 10.33 1.80
N GLY A 338 9.88 10.70 3.06
CA GLY A 338 10.08 9.77 4.16
C GLY A 338 11.55 9.44 4.42
N SER A 339 11.75 8.57 5.40
CA SER A 339 13.05 8.22 5.96
C SER A 339 13.10 6.73 6.32
N ASP A 340 14.19 6.31 6.95
CA ASP A 340 14.30 5.05 7.67
C ASP A 340 13.23 4.90 8.77
N LEU A 341 13.07 3.68 9.29
CA LEU A 341 12.05 3.37 10.29
C LEU A 341 12.16 4.17 11.59
N ASP A 342 13.35 4.66 11.95
CA ASP A 342 13.54 5.40 13.20
C ASP A 342 13.08 6.85 13.08
N ARG A 343 13.17 7.45 11.89
CA ARG A 343 12.84 8.86 11.65
C ARG A 343 11.57 9.06 10.83
N GLU A 344 11.00 7.99 10.30
CA GLU A 344 9.76 8.06 9.53
C GLU A 344 8.62 8.64 10.37
N ASN A 345 7.72 9.38 9.72
CA ASN A 345 6.65 10.09 10.40
C ASN A 345 5.34 10.07 9.62
N ALA A 346 4.23 10.34 10.32
CA ALA A 346 2.90 10.34 9.74
C ALA A 346 2.75 11.34 8.60
N LYS A 347 3.37 12.52 8.68
CA LYS A 347 3.25 13.58 7.67
C LYS A 347 3.85 13.14 6.33
N ASP A 348 5.03 12.55 6.34
CA ASP A 348 5.71 12.09 5.13
C ASP A 348 5.00 10.87 4.52
N MET A 349 4.57 9.92 5.35
CA MET A 349 3.72 8.79 4.93
C MET A 349 2.44 9.27 4.24
N MET A 350 1.72 10.20 4.87
CA MET A 350 0.47 10.77 4.34
C MET A 350 0.72 11.48 3.00
N LYS A 351 1.78 12.30 2.91
CA LYS A 351 2.16 12.95 1.66
C LYS A 351 2.48 11.93 0.55
N ALA A 352 3.18 10.85 0.88
CA ALA A 352 3.48 9.79 -0.08
C ALA A 352 2.19 9.10 -0.58
N TYR A 353 1.25 8.74 0.30
CA TYR A 353 -0.03 8.14 -0.10
C TYR A 353 -0.90 9.09 -0.94
N SER A 354 -0.97 10.37 -0.56
CA SER A 354 -1.73 11.38 -1.30
C SER A 354 -1.30 11.48 -2.75
N VAL A 355 0.02 11.52 -3.01
CA VAL A 355 0.54 11.68 -4.38
C VAL A 355 0.66 10.35 -5.10
N ASN A 356 1.31 9.36 -4.48
CA ASN A 356 1.74 8.14 -5.17
C ASN A 356 0.62 7.09 -5.31
N THR A 357 -0.48 7.21 -4.56
CA THR A 357 -1.57 6.20 -4.57
C THR A 357 -2.93 6.84 -4.82
N ILE A 358 -3.32 7.83 -4.01
CA ILE A 358 -4.62 8.50 -4.13
C ILE A 358 -4.68 9.35 -5.40
N GLY A 359 -3.59 10.05 -5.76
CA GLY A 359 -3.50 10.79 -7.02
C GLY A 359 -3.84 9.93 -8.25
N PRO A 360 -3.17 8.77 -8.44
CA PRO A 360 -3.53 7.80 -9.47
C PRO A 360 -4.99 7.35 -9.44
N LEU A 361 -5.58 7.09 -8.26
CA LEU A 361 -7.01 6.75 -8.14
C LEU A 361 -7.88 7.89 -8.70
N GLN A 362 -7.69 9.12 -8.21
CA GLN A 362 -8.50 10.29 -8.59
C GLN A 362 -8.38 10.58 -10.10
N MET A 363 -7.17 10.54 -10.64
CA MET A 363 -6.93 10.73 -12.08
C MET A 363 -7.63 9.65 -12.90
N SER A 364 -7.56 8.40 -12.45
CA SER A 364 -8.18 7.25 -13.13
C SER A 364 -9.71 7.34 -13.12
N GLN A 365 -10.31 7.63 -11.97
CA GLN A 365 -11.75 7.83 -11.83
C GLN A 365 -12.25 8.99 -12.71
N ALA A 366 -11.54 10.12 -12.69
CA ALA A 366 -11.91 11.28 -13.48
C ALA A 366 -11.79 11.02 -15.00
N CYS A 367 -10.75 10.31 -15.44
CA CYS A 367 -10.55 9.95 -16.84
C CYS A 367 -11.45 8.78 -17.31
N LEU A 368 -12.09 8.05 -16.41
CA LEU A 368 -12.82 6.81 -16.70
C LEU A 368 -13.89 6.98 -17.81
N PRO A 369 -14.70 8.05 -17.85
CA PRO A 369 -15.65 8.25 -18.95
C PRO A 369 -14.96 8.34 -20.31
N LEU A 370 -13.80 9.02 -20.39
CA LEU A 370 -13.05 9.16 -21.63
C LEU A 370 -12.35 7.85 -22.04
N LEU A 371 -11.84 7.08 -21.08
CA LEU A 371 -11.26 5.76 -21.31
C LEU A 371 -12.33 4.77 -21.83
N LYS A 372 -13.53 4.79 -21.24
CA LYS A 372 -14.69 4.01 -21.69
C LYS A 372 -15.09 4.36 -23.13
N LEU A 373 -15.04 5.64 -23.51
CA LEU A 373 -15.31 6.06 -24.89
C LEU A 373 -14.26 5.51 -25.86
N ALA A 374 -12.97 5.61 -25.53
CA ALA A 374 -11.89 5.06 -26.36
C ALA A 374 -12.02 3.55 -26.53
N ALA A 375 -12.23 2.82 -25.42
CA ALA A 375 -12.35 1.36 -25.41
C ALA A 375 -13.50 0.84 -26.28
N ARG A 376 -14.66 1.53 -26.28
CA ARG A 376 -15.85 1.13 -27.07
C ARG A 376 -15.69 1.37 -28.56
N ARG A 377 -14.94 2.41 -28.95
CA ARG A 377 -14.79 2.81 -30.36
C ARG A 377 -13.67 2.08 -31.06
N ASN A 378 -12.67 1.63 -30.30
CA ASN A 378 -11.55 0.91 -30.87
C ASN A 378 -11.99 -0.53 -31.22
N PRO A 379 -11.87 -0.95 -32.49
CA PRO A 379 -12.32 -2.27 -32.93
C PRO A 379 -11.42 -3.41 -32.44
N CYS A 380 -10.26 -3.12 -31.83
CA CYS A 380 -9.36 -4.13 -31.29
C CYS A 380 -10.06 -5.00 -30.23
N GLN A 381 -9.95 -6.32 -30.42
CA GLN A 381 -10.38 -7.31 -29.43
C GLN A 381 -9.36 -7.37 -28.28
N GLY A 382 -9.78 -7.84 -27.10
CA GLY A 382 -8.92 -7.93 -25.92
C GLY A 382 -8.61 -6.58 -25.26
N LEU A 383 -7.61 -6.60 -24.37
CA LEU A 383 -7.07 -5.45 -23.65
C LEU A 383 -5.69 -5.09 -24.20
N SER A 384 -5.41 -3.80 -24.39
CA SER A 384 -4.10 -3.33 -24.86
C SER A 384 -3.91 -1.83 -24.62
N ALA A 385 -2.65 -1.39 -24.64
CA ALA A 385 -2.30 0.03 -24.48
C ALA A 385 -2.82 0.93 -25.61
N CYS A 386 -3.12 0.38 -26.79
CA CYS A 386 -3.64 1.13 -27.94
C CYS A 386 -5.17 1.20 -27.98
N LYS A 387 -5.87 0.43 -27.14
CA LYS A 387 -7.33 0.43 -27.02
C LYS A 387 -7.83 1.41 -25.97
N ALA A 388 -7.47 1.14 -24.72
CA ALA A 388 -7.68 1.99 -23.56
C ALA A 388 -6.83 1.42 -22.43
N ALA A 389 -5.97 2.23 -21.82
CA ALA A 389 -5.11 1.74 -20.74
C ALA A 389 -4.79 2.80 -19.69
N ILE A 390 -4.60 2.31 -18.47
CA ILE A 390 -4.08 3.04 -17.32
C ILE A 390 -2.74 2.41 -16.93
N ILE A 391 -1.69 3.22 -16.95
CA ILE A 391 -0.33 2.80 -16.61
C ILE A 391 0.09 3.57 -15.37
N ASN A 392 0.36 2.84 -14.29
CA ASN A 392 0.82 3.39 -13.03
C ASN A 392 2.35 3.22 -12.95
N ILE A 393 3.10 4.32 -12.93
CA ILE A 393 4.56 4.24 -12.75
C ILE A 393 4.86 3.88 -11.29
N SER A 394 5.33 2.66 -11.07
CA SER A 394 5.64 2.10 -9.76
C SER A 394 7.16 2.00 -9.56
N SER A 395 7.62 1.10 -8.69
CA SER A 395 9.04 0.93 -8.35
C SER A 395 9.33 -0.50 -7.89
N ILE A 396 10.47 -1.06 -8.29
CA ILE A 396 10.94 -2.36 -7.78
C ILE A 396 11.07 -2.39 -6.25
N LEU A 397 11.24 -1.22 -5.63
CA LEU A 397 11.30 -1.07 -4.16
C LEU A 397 9.97 -1.40 -3.46
N SER A 398 8.88 -1.53 -4.22
CA SER A 398 7.58 -2.03 -3.76
C SER A 398 7.50 -3.57 -3.68
N SER A 399 8.52 -4.29 -4.17
CA SER A 399 8.58 -5.74 -4.05
C SER A 399 8.94 -6.17 -2.63
N ILE A 400 8.05 -6.96 -2.02
CA ILE A 400 8.28 -7.58 -0.72
C ILE A 400 9.30 -8.73 -0.80
N GLU A 401 9.54 -9.26 -2.01
CA GLU A 401 10.44 -10.38 -2.25
C GLU A 401 11.87 -9.92 -2.58
N LEU A 402 12.02 -8.99 -3.53
CA LEU A 402 13.34 -8.63 -4.09
C LEU A 402 14.15 -7.71 -3.16
N LEU A 403 13.48 -6.86 -2.38
CA LEU A 403 14.09 -6.02 -1.32
C LEU A 403 15.28 -5.18 -1.76
N ASP A 404 15.30 -4.84 -3.04
CA ASP A 404 16.44 -4.18 -3.65
C ASP A 404 16.80 -2.90 -2.87
N ARG A 405 18.10 -2.71 -2.70
CA ARG A 405 18.71 -1.51 -2.10
C ARG A 405 18.22 -1.14 -0.70
N TRP A 406 17.81 -2.08 0.14
CA TRP A 406 17.44 -1.76 1.52
C TRP A 406 18.55 -0.96 2.24
N GLU A 407 19.81 -1.40 2.17
CA GLU A 407 20.93 -0.74 2.86
C GLU A 407 21.22 0.69 2.37
N THR A 408 20.86 1.02 1.13
CA THR A 408 21.16 2.36 0.54
C THR A 408 19.93 3.25 0.38
N PHE A 409 18.72 2.69 0.44
CA PHE A 409 17.47 3.40 0.19
C PHE A 409 16.34 2.90 1.10
N LYS A 410 16.45 3.23 2.39
CA LYS A 410 15.48 2.94 3.45
C LYS A 410 14.28 3.89 3.45
N LYS A 411 13.66 4.19 2.29
CA LYS A 411 12.52 5.13 2.21
C LYS A 411 11.19 4.43 2.51
N VAL A 412 10.82 4.33 3.79
CA VAL A 412 9.67 3.54 4.24
C VAL A 412 8.36 4.06 3.64
N ALA A 413 8.09 5.37 3.69
CA ALA A 413 6.89 5.96 3.09
C ALA A 413 6.78 5.70 1.59
N TYR A 414 7.88 5.82 0.85
CA TYR A 414 7.90 5.55 -0.58
C TYR A 414 7.59 4.08 -0.89
N ARG A 415 8.24 3.13 -0.19
CA ARG A 415 8.01 1.69 -0.39
C ARG A 415 6.57 1.30 -0.09
N CYS A 416 6.02 1.78 1.03
CA CYS A 416 4.64 1.48 1.42
C CYS A 416 3.62 2.07 0.43
N SER A 417 3.80 3.33 -0.01
CA SER A 417 2.89 3.97 -0.97
C SER A 417 2.96 3.35 -2.37
N LYS A 418 4.13 2.92 -2.85
CA LYS A 418 4.25 2.20 -4.14
C LYS A 418 3.71 0.77 -4.07
N THR A 419 3.81 0.11 -2.91
CA THR A 419 3.14 -1.19 -2.69
C THR A 419 1.61 -1.03 -2.70
N ALA A 420 1.11 0.04 -2.09
CA ALA A 420 -0.31 0.39 -2.15
C ALA A 420 -0.77 0.71 -3.59
N LEU A 421 0.07 1.38 -4.38
CA LEU A 421 -0.19 1.63 -5.81
C LEU A 421 -0.27 0.34 -6.64
N ASN A 422 0.58 -0.66 -6.37
CA ASN A 422 0.47 -1.95 -7.05
C ASN A 422 -0.86 -2.65 -6.73
N MET A 423 -1.29 -2.62 -5.47
CA MET A 423 -2.59 -3.15 -5.09
C MET A 423 -3.73 -2.37 -5.76
N LEU A 424 -3.67 -1.04 -5.81
CA LEU A 424 -4.64 -0.22 -6.53
C LEU A 424 -4.70 -0.61 -8.01
N THR A 425 -3.54 -0.84 -8.64
CA THR A 425 -3.47 -1.28 -10.04
C THR A 425 -4.18 -2.61 -10.24
N LYS A 426 -3.99 -3.56 -9.31
CA LYS A 426 -4.70 -4.85 -9.35
C LYS A 426 -6.20 -4.67 -9.21
N CYS A 427 -6.65 -3.82 -8.28
CA CYS A 427 -8.07 -3.47 -8.16
C CYS A 427 -8.63 -2.87 -9.45
N GLN A 428 -7.94 -1.88 -10.03
CA GLN A 428 -8.34 -1.22 -11.29
C GLN A 428 -8.43 -2.22 -12.44
N SER A 429 -7.50 -3.19 -12.50
CA SER A 429 -7.51 -4.21 -13.54
C SER A 429 -8.74 -5.11 -13.48
N LEU A 430 -9.22 -5.43 -12.27
CA LEU A 430 -10.36 -6.32 -12.09
C LEU A 430 -11.66 -5.60 -12.45
N ASP A 431 -11.84 -4.37 -11.99
CA ASP A 431 -13.07 -3.59 -12.25
C ASP A 431 -13.11 -3.06 -13.70
N TYR A 432 -12.04 -2.41 -14.16
CA TYR A 432 -12.06 -1.70 -15.43
C TYR A 432 -11.86 -2.62 -16.65
N SER A 433 -11.45 -3.88 -16.47
CA SER A 433 -11.36 -4.85 -17.57
C SER A 433 -12.71 -5.10 -18.24
N ALA A 434 -13.81 -5.11 -17.50
CA ALA A 434 -15.17 -5.23 -18.03
C ALA A 434 -15.55 -4.08 -18.98
N HIS A 435 -14.80 -2.98 -18.93
CA HIS A 435 -14.94 -1.83 -19.81
C HIS A 435 -13.93 -1.80 -20.96
N GLY A 436 -13.13 -2.86 -21.12
CA GLY A 436 -12.10 -2.96 -22.14
C GLY A 436 -10.86 -2.09 -21.85
N ILE A 437 -10.59 -1.80 -20.58
CA ILE A 437 -9.49 -0.94 -20.14
C ILE A 437 -8.42 -1.80 -19.46
N LEU A 438 -7.20 -1.75 -20.00
CA LEU A 438 -6.03 -2.42 -19.45
C LEU A 438 -5.45 -1.60 -18.28
N CYS A 439 -5.04 -2.23 -17.17
CA CYS A 439 -4.38 -1.55 -16.06
C CYS A 439 -3.07 -2.27 -15.68
N VAL A 440 -1.92 -1.58 -15.75
CA VAL A 440 -0.59 -2.18 -15.48
C VAL A 440 0.28 -1.25 -14.64
N ALA A 441 1.10 -1.82 -13.75
CA ALA A 441 2.12 -1.10 -13.00
C ALA A 441 3.50 -1.34 -13.64
N ILE A 442 4.29 -0.28 -13.85
CA ILE A 442 5.60 -0.39 -14.50
C ILE A 442 6.70 0.12 -13.57
N HIS A 443 7.77 -0.66 -13.37
CA HIS A 443 9.04 -0.13 -12.88
C HIS A 443 9.77 0.58 -14.02
N PRO A 444 10.12 1.86 -13.88
CA PRO A 444 10.86 2.57 -14.94
C PRO A 444 12.36 2.20 -15.01
N GLY A 445 12.82 1.20 -14.25
CA GLY A 445 14.24 0.98 -14.00
C GLY A 445 14.87 2.01 -13.04
N GLN A 446 16.15 1.84 -12.75
CA GLN A 446 16.91 2.74 -11.88
C GLN A 446 17.42 3.96 -12.69
N VAL A 447 16.60 5.01 -12.78
CA VAL A 447 16.88 6.16 -13.66
C VAL A 447 17.69 7.25 -12.98
N ASN A 448 18.74 7.75 -13.64
CA ASN A 448 19.42 8.99 -13.23
C ASN A 448 18.57 10.22 -13.61
N THR A 449 17.74 10.70 -12.68
CA THR A 449 16.87 11.86 -12.91
C THR A 449 17.53 13.22 -12.63
N THR A 450 18.68 13.26 -11.93
CA THR A 450 19.38 14.49 -11.52
C THR A 450 20.75 14.70 -12.20
N GLY A 451 21.03 13.97 -13.29
CA GLY A 451 22.26 14.12 -14.07
C GLY A 451 23.56 13.59 -13.41
N THR A 452 23.50 13.11 -12.17
CA THR A 452 24.62 12.46 -11.48
C THR A 452 24.67 10.99 -11.87
N LYS A 453 25.71 10.55 -12.59
CA LYS A 453 25.87 9.13 -12.96
C LYS A 453 26.22 8.31 -11.72
N MET A 454 25.25 7.57 -11.17
CA MET A 454 25.54 6.47 -10.25
C MET A 454 25.71 5.17 -11.03
N GLU A 455 26.70 4.36 -10.64
CA GLU A 455 27.01 3.07 -11.26
C GLU A 455 25.82 2.10 -11.13
N GLY A 456 25.41 1.47 -12.24
CA GLY A 456 24.22 0.58 -12.29
C GLY A 456 22.90 1.26 -12.68
N ASN A 457 22.82 2.59 -12.69
CA ASN A 457 21.63 3.30 -13.13
C ASN A 457 21.55 3.40 -14.66
N ILE A 458 20.37 3.17 -15.22
CA ILE A 458 20.08 3.42 -16.64
C ILE A 458 19.85 4.91 -16.89
N SER A 459 20.12 5.34 -18.12
CA SER A 459 19.78 6.70 -18.55
C SER A 459 18.27 6.89 -18.64
N LEU A 460 17.83 8.15 -18.54
CA LEU A 460 16.44 8.52 -18.81
C LEU A 460 15.98 8.09 -20.20
N GLU A 461 16.90 8.15 -21.16
CA GLU A 461 16.65 7.75 -22.54
C GLU A 461 16.38 6.24 -22.67
N GLU A 462 17.22 5.41 -22.04
CA GLU A 462 17.06 3.95 -22.02
C GLU A 462 15.79 3.54 -21.29
N SER A 463 15.51 4.15 -20.13
CA SER A 463 14.31 3.91 -19.34
C SER A 463 13.04 4.17 -20.15
N THR A 464 12.91 5.37 -20.71
CA THR A 464 11.71 5.77 -21.46
C THR A 464 11.54 4.94 -22.73
N LYS A 465 12.63 4.55 -23.40
CA LYS A 465 12.59 3.62 -24.52
C LYS A 465 12.13 2.22 -24.11
N GLY A 466 12.61 1.73 -22.97
CA GLY A 466 12.17 0.47 -22.37
C GLY A 466 10.67 0.48 -22.08
N ILE A 467 10.18 1.51 -21.40
CA ILE A 467 8.75 1.70 -21.12
C ILE A 467 7.93 1.72 -22.42
N MET A 468 8.36 2.47 -23.44
CA MET A 468 7.66 2.50 -24.74
C MET A 468 7.62 1.12 -25.41
N THR A 469 8.68 0.33 -25.26
CA THR A 469 8.74 -1.05 -25.76
C THR A 469 7.74 -1.93 -25.02
N VAL A 470 7.74 -1.89 -23.69
CA VAL A 470 6.77 -2.62 -22.85
C VAL A 470 5.34 -2.25 -23.23
N LEU A 471 5.01 -0.95 -23.32
CA LEU A 471 3.67 -0.47 -23.70
C LEU A 471 3.19 -1.05 -25.03
N SER A 472 4.09 -1.26 -26.00
CA SER A 472 3.75 -1.85 -27.30
C SER A 472 3.45 -3.35 -27.26
N MET A 473 3.89 -4.02 -26.19
CA MET A 473 3.75 -5.46 -25.99
C MET A 473 2.63 -5.82 -25.00
N LEU A 474 2.15 -4.85 -24.21
CA LEU A 474 1.13 -5.11 -23.19
C LEU A 474 -0.17 -5.65 -23.79
N SER A 475 -0.70 -6.64 -23.10
CA SER A 475 -1.87 -7.41 -23.49
C SER A 475 -2.76 -7.69 -22.28
N GLU A 476 -3.82 -8.48 -22.45
CA GLU A 476 -4.65 -8.96 -21.34
C GLU A 476 -3.83 -9.71 -20.26
N GLU A 477 -2.64 -10.24 -20.60
CA GLU A 477 -1.86 -11.22 -19.78
C GLU A 477 -1.16 -10.45 -18.67
N ASP A 478 -0.85 -9.20 -19.02
CA ASP A 478 -0.25 -8.19 -18.19
C ASP A 478 -1.31 -7.44 -17.36
N ASN A 479 -2.61 -7.68 -17.56
CA ASN A 479 -3.64 -6.92 -16.86
C ASN A 479 -3.58 -7.16 -15.35
N GLY A 480 -3.32 -6.09 -14.61
CA GLY A 480 -3.15 -6.11 -13.15
C GLY A 480 -1.79 -6.59 -12.69
N THR A 481 -0.80 -6.73 -13.57
CA THR A 481 0.55 -7.15 -13.22
C THR A 481 1.46 -5.95 -12.92
N PHE A 482 2.63 -6.28 -12.36
CA PHE A 482 3.77 -5.39 -12.25
C PHE A 482 4.81 -5.86 -13.26
N VAL A 483 5.24 -4.96 -14.15
CA VAL A 483 6.24 -5.22 -15.19
C VAL A 483 7.49 -4.39 -14.90
N ASP A 484 8.65 -5.01 -15.04
CA ASP A 484 9.97 -4.40 -14.86
C ASP A 484 10.74 -4.35 -16.19
#